data_AF-A0A2H6N9Q3-F1
#
_entry.id   AF-A0A2H6N9Q3-F1
#
_cell.length_a   1.000
_cell.length_b   1.000
_cell.length_c   1.000
_cell.angle_alpha   90.00
_cell.angle_beta   90.00
_cell.angle_gamma   90.00
#
_symmetry.space_group_name_H-M   'P 1'
#
loop_
_entity.id
_entity.type
_entity.pdbx_description
1 polymer ?
#
loop_
_entity_poly.entity_id
_entity_poly.type
_entity_poly.pdbx_seq_one_letter_code
_entity_poly.pdbx_strand_id
1 'polypeptide(L)'
;RNIRCAPVIDPQDSFEDFGQQAFKLMSAVCDLKERFGMGVPILFLRGSSSQRLPDKFRTYALFGSGKDWPEHSWKALGRRLMLEGFLKEVSGQNKFAVMCMLTEKGKDWLSKSRKEQRKSLLLPSDEELCLKKPTPSYKQISAEAGHVSSAGSPLSILRKQNTSLHEIFSYSKISKMSCQSTLSDKSSAAVQLSLPCTPLSATETVISEREKELQTVLYG
;
A
#
# COMPACT_ATOMS: atom_id res chain seq x y z
N ARG A 1 -46.84 19.93 9.55
CA ARG A 1 -45.53 19.53 8.99
C ARG A 1 -44.82 18.71 10.06
N ASN A 2 -44.85 17.38 9.94
CA ASN A 2 -44.28 16.49 10.94
C ASN A 2 -42.81 16.25 10.56
N ILE A 3 -41.91 17.04 11.15
CA ILE A 3 -40.46 16.88 10.95
C ILE A 3 -40.06 15.65 11.77
N ARG A 4 -40.02 14.49 11.11
CA ARG A 4 -39.37 13.31 11.68
C ARG A 4 -37.88 13.63 11.72
N CYS A 5 -37.38 13.99 12.89
CA CYS A 5 -35.96 13.96 13.17
C CYS A 5 -35.46 12.55 12.87
N ALA A 6 -34.55 12.42 11.90
CA ALA A 6 -33.78 11.20 11.75
C ALA A 6 -33.08 10.93 13.09
N PRO A 7 -33.01 9.67 13.55
CA PRO A 7 -32.23 9.36 14.73
C PRO A 7 -30.81 9.82 14.46
N VAL A 8 -30.33 10.73 15.32
CA VAL A 8 -28.91 11.06 15.43
C VAL A 8 -28.23 9.72 15.71
N ILE A 9 -27.60 9.15 14.71
CA ILE A 9 -26.66 8.05 14.92
C ILE A 9 -25.49 8.76 15.60
N ASP A 10 -25.48 8.74 16.93
CA ASP A 10 -24.27 9.06 17.67
C ASP A 10 -23.17 8.18 17.07
N PRO A 11 -22.07 8.75 16.55
CA PRO A 11 -20.93 7.95 16.18
C PRO A 11 -20.44 7.34 17.48
N GLN A 12 -20.88 6.11 17.74
CA GLN A 12 -20.42 5.32 18.86
C GLN A 12 -18.90 5.30 18.79
N ASP A 13 -18.27 5.98 19.73
CA ASP A 13 -16.86 5.83 20.13
C ASP A 13 -16.69 4.40 20.68
N SER A 14 -16.95 3.42 19.83
CA SER A 14 -16.65 2.03 20.10
C SER A 14 -15.14 1.92 19.99
N PHE A 15 -14.49 1.48 21.06
CA PHE A 15 -13.08 1.15 21.05
C PHE A 15 -12.94 -0.35 20.81
N GLU A 16 -12.03 -0.73 19.93
CA GLU A 16 -11.72 -2.13 19.62
C GLU A 16 -10.24 -2.40 19.85
N ASP A 17 -9.92 -3.63 20.26
CA ASP A 17 -8.54 -4.02 20.56
C ASP A 17 -7.81 -4.44 19.28
N PHE A 18 -6.89 -3.59 18.84
CA PHE A 18 -6.02 -3.84 17.69
C PHE A 18 -4.59 -4.20 18.11
N GLY A 19 -4.35 -4.53 19.38
CA GLY A 19 -2.99 -4.66 19.89
C GLY A 19 -2.18 -5.76 19.20
N GLN A 20 -2.81 -6.85 18.74
CA GLN A 20 -2.09 -7.88 17.97
C GLN A 20 -1.65 -7.38 16.58
N GLN A 21 -2.47 -6.59 15.90
CA GLN A 21 -2.18 -5.98 14.61
C GLN A 21 -1.17 -4.86 14.77
N ALA A 22 -1.34 -4.00 15.77
CA ALA A 22 -0.43 -2.92 16.12
C ALA A 22 0.96 -3.46 16.48
N PHE A 23 1.02 -4.55 17.24
CA PHE A 23 2.27 -5.25 17.54
C PHE A 23 2.98 -5.72 16.27
N LYS A 24 2.26 -6.36 15.35
CA LYS A 24 2.83 -6.82 14.07
C LYS A 24 3.37 -5.64 13.26
N LEU A 25 2.58 -4.56 13.13
CA LEU A 25 2.96 -3.39 12.34
C LEU A 25 4.16 -2.64 12.94
N MET A 26 4.14 -2.33 14.23
CA MET A 26 5.28 -1.66 14.88
C MET A 26 6.53 -2.54 14.92
N SER A 27 6.37 -3.86 15.10
CA SER A 27 7.50 -4.79 15.00
C SER A 27 8.09 -4.83 13.59
N ALA A 28 7.25 -4.84 12.56
CA ALA A 28 7.72 -4.79 11.17
C ALA A 28 8.50 -3.52 10.86
N VAL A 29 8.04 -2.36 11.35
CA VAL A 29 8.77 -1.09 11.19
C VAL A 29 10.16 -1.16 11.86
N CYS A 30 10.24 -1.77 13.04
CA CYS A 30 11.49 -1.96 13.78
C CYS A 30 12.45 -2.94 13.06
N ASP A 31 11.95 -4.07 12.57
CA ASP A 31 12.74 -5.07 11.82
C ASP A 31 13.30 -4.48 10.51
N LEU A 32 12.51 -3.62 9.85
CA LEU A 32 12.89 -2.85 8.66
C LEU A 32 13.76 -1.61 8.98
N LYS A 33 14.24 -1.49 10.22
CA LYS A 33 15.18 -0.46 10.70
C LYS A 33 14.67 0.97 10.53
N GLU A 34 13.35 1.17 10.49
CA GLU A 34 12.72 2.50 10.36
C GLU A 34 13.20 3.29 9.11
N ARG A 35 13.68 2.60 8.07
CA ARG A 35 14.25 3.23 6.85
C ARG A 35 13.25 3.44 5.71
N PHE A 36 12.01 3.03 5.89
CA PHE A 36 11.00 3.04 4.85
C PHE A 36 9.74 3.75 5.33
N GLY A 37 8.99 4.33 4.38
CA GLY A 37 7.63 4.77 4.63
C GLY A 37 6.69 3.60 4.89
N MET A 38 5.48 3.90 5.39
CA MET A 38 4.46 2.94 5.84
C MET A 38 4.16 1.82 4.83
N GLY A 39 4.25 2.09 3.53
CA GLY A 39 3.95 1.09 2.50
C GLY A 39 4.83 -0.17 2.55
N VAL A 40 6.12 -0.06 2.88
CA VAL A 40 7.02 -1.23 2.88
C VAL A 40 6.77 -2.17 4.06
N PRO A 41 6.59 -1.70 5.31
CA PRO A 41 6.08 -2.53 6.40
C PRO A 41 4.79 -3.28 6.07
N ILE A 42 3.85 -2.64 5.37
CA ILE A 42 2.60 -3.30 4.95
C ILE A 42 2.88 -4.41 3.92
N LEU A 43 3.72 -4.13 2.90
CA LEU A 43 4.12 -5.15 1.93
C LEU A 43 4.83 -6.34 2.59
N PHE A 44 5.67 -6.06 3.58
CA PHE A 44 6.38 -7.06 4.38
C PHE A 44 5.41 -7.96 5.16
N LEU A 45 4.46 -7.39 5.89
CA LEU A 45 3.47 -8.16 6.65
C LEU A 45 2.56 -8.99 5.74
N ARG A 46 2.21 -8.48 4.56
CA ARG A 46 1.38 -9.20 3.59
C ARG A 46 2.13 -10.29 2.83
N GLY A 47 3.45 -10.37 2.95
CA GLY A 47 4.25 -11.38 2.24
C GLY A 47 4.44 -11.07 0.75
N SER A 48 4.52 -9.78 0.39
CA SER A 48 4.61 -9.36 -1.01
C SER A 48 5.97 -9.69 -1.67
N SER A 49 5.94 -10.02 -2.95
CA SER A 49 7.11 -10.16 -3.84
C SER A 49 7.57 -8.84 -4.47
N SER A 50 7.01 -7.69 -4.07
CA SER A 50 7.38 -6.39 -4.64
C SER A 50 8.87 -6.08 -4.49
N GLN A 51 9.50 -5.56 -5.56
CA GLN A 51 10.90 -5.10 -5.55
C GLN A 51 11.18 -3.97 -4.56
N ARG A 52 10.13 -3.25 -4.12
CA ARG A 52 10.24 -2.21 -3.08
C ARG A 52 10.67 -2.76 -1.72
N LEU A 53 10.45 -4.06 -1.50
CA LEU A 53 10.88 -4.77 -0.29
C LEU A 53 12.14 -5.60 -0.61
N PRO A 54 13.30 -5.26 -0.04
CA PRO A 54 14.52 -6.03 -0.27
C PRO A 54 14.44 -7.48 0.20
N ASP A 55 15.00 -8.39 -0.57
CA ASP A 55 14.94 -9.85 -0.37
C ASP A 55 15.47 -10.31 0.98
N LYS A 56 16.49 -9.62 1.50
CA LYS A 56 17.07 -9.88 2.83
C LYS A 56 16.05 -9.85 3.97
N PHE A 57 14.94 -9.13 3.82
CA PHE A 57 13.90 -9.07 4.85
C PHE A 57 12.89 -10.23 4.75
N ARG A 58 12.82 -10.95 3.63
CA ARG A 58 11.83 -12.04 3.46
C ARG A 58 12.13 -13.27 4.33
N THR A 59 13.32 -13.37 4.89
CA THR A 59 13.72 -14.43 5.82
C THR A 59 13.25 -14.21 7.25
N TYR A 60 12.72 -13.02 7.57
CA TYR A 60 12.28 -12.67 8.92
C TYR A 60 10.94 -13.34 9.26
N ALA A 61 10.78 -13.75 10.51
CA ALA A 61 9.59 -14.47 10.99
C ALA A 61 8.27 -13.70 10.84
N LEU A 62 8.31 -12.36 10.78
CA LEU A 62 7.11 -11.54 10.60
C LEU A 62 6.68 -11.40 9.12
N PHE A 63 7.51 -11.78 8.16
CA PHE A 63 7.17 -11.73 6.75
C PHE A 63 5.96 -12.62 6.46
N GLY A 64 4.92 -12.05 5.83
CA GLY A 64 3.68 -12.80 5.52
C GLY A 64 2.75 -13.08 6.70
N SER A 65 3.12 -12.70 7.94
CA SER A 65 2.31 -12.94 9.14
C SER A 65 0.99 -12.13 9.22
N GLY A 66 0.81 -11.18 8.30
CA GLY A 66 -0.37 -10.32 8.18
C GLY A 66 -1.16 -10.51 6.90
N LYS A 67 -0.95 -11.63 6.18
CA LYS A 67 -1.65 -11.95 4.93
C LYS A 67 -3.17 -12.01 5.07
N ASP A 68 -3.66 -12.37 6.26
CA ASP A 68 -5.09 -12.54 6.55
C ASP A 68 -5.81 -11.20 6.73
N TRP A 69 -5.07 -10.10 6.84
CA TRP A 69 -5.63 -8.76 6.98
C TRP A 69 -5.39 -7.93 5.71
N PRO A 70 -6.43 -7.28 5.15
CA PRO A 70 -6.33 -6.63 3.86
C PRO A 70 -5.48 -5.36 3.93
N GLU A 71 -4.96 -4.95 2.77
CA GLU A 71 -4.03 -3.80 2.69
C GLU A 71 -4.66 -2.49 3.18
N HIS A 72 -5.93 -2.25 2.87
CA HIS A 72 -6.61 -1.03 3.27
C HIS A 72 -6.71 -0.92 4.80
N SER A 73 -7.03 -2.01 5.49
CA SER A 73 -7.08 -2.03 6.96
C SER A 73 -5.69 -1.84 7.58
N TRP A 74 -4.64 -2.41 6.98
CA TRP A 74 -3.26 -2.10 7.39
C TRP A 74 -2.91 -0.61 7.25
N LYS A 75 -3.35 0.03 6.16
CA LYS A 75 -3.15 1.47 5.95
C LYS A 75 -3.94 2.30 6.96
N ALA A 76 -5.19 1.97 7.21
CA ALA A 76 -6.04 2.61 8.21
C ALA A 76 -5.40 2.50 9.60
N LEU A 77 -4.87 1.33 9.98
CA LEU A 77 -4.18 1.14 11.25
C LEU A 77 -2.93 2.00 11.35
N GLY A 78 -2.14 2.04 10.28
CA GLY A 78 -0.96 2.89 10.22
C GLY A 78 -1.29 4.35 10.50
N ARG A 79 -2.34 4.88 9.87
CA ARG A 79 -2.85 6.24 10.11
C ARG A 79 -3.31 6.42 11.56
N ARG A 80 -4.08 5.47 12.10
CA ARG A 80 -4.56 5.53 13.49
C ARG A 80 -3.40 5.56 14.48
N LEU A 81 -2.39 4.72 14.29
CA LEU A 81 -1.19 4.70 15.14
C LEU A 81 -0.36 5.98 15.04
N MET A 82 -0.38 6.66 13.89
CA MET A 82 0.24 7.99 13.75
C MET A 82 -0.53 9.06 14.52
N LEU A 83 -1.86 9.07 14.40
CA LEU A 83 -2.73 10.01 15.13
C LEU A 83 -2.59 9.85 16.65
N GLU A 84 -2.53 8.61 17.12
CA GLU A 84 -2.29 8.29 18.52
C GLU A 84 -0.84 8.53 18.98
N GLY A 85 0.06 8.88 18.04
CA GLY A 85 1.45 9.17 18.35
C GLY A 85 2.30 7.96 18.73
N PHE A 86 1.95 6.74 18.30
CA PHE A 86 2.83 5.56 18.38
C PHE A 86 3.83 5.51 17.21
N LEU A 87 3.43 6.05 16.06
CA LEU A 87 4.27 6.18 14.87
C LEU A 87 4.37 7.65 14.49
N LYS A 88 5.45 8.01 13.79
CA LYS A 88 5.61 9.32 13.19
C LYS A 88 6.23 9.21 11.82
N GLU A 89 5.89 10.18 10.97
CA GLU A 89 6.56 10.39 9.70
C GLU A 89 7.71 11.37 9.89
N VAL A 90 8.86 11.03 9.30
CA VAL A 90 10.07 11.87 9.33
C VAL A 90 10.56 12.02 7.90
N SER A 91 10.88 13.24 7.50
CA SER A 91 11.55 13.48 6.22
C SER A 91 12.93 12.85 6.23
N GLY A 92 13.26 12.12 5.17
CA GLY A 92 14.54 11.49 4.99
C GLY A 92 15.63 12.48 4.60
N GLN A 93 16.70 11.95 4.00
CA GLN A 93 17.80 12.77 3.47
C GLN A 93 17.36 13.75 2.38
N ASN A 94 16.22 13.47 1.73
CA ASN A 94 15.58 14.33 0.75
C ASN A 94 14.15 14.63 1.20
N LYS A 95 13.66 15.86 0.97
CA LYS A 95 12.30 16.32 1.28
C LYS A 95 11.18 15.47 0.68
N PHE A 96 11.47 14.70 -0.37
CA PHE A 96 10.51 13.79 -1.00
C PHE A 96 10.48 12.38 -0.40
N ALA A 97 11.45 12.03 0.45
CA ALA A 97 11.51 10.74 1.12
C ALA A 97 10.82 10.86 2.49
N VAL A 98 9.78 10.06 2.72
CA VAL A 98 9.11 9.98 4.03
C VAL A 98 9.39 8.62 4.64
N MET A 99 9.95 8.62 5.85
CA MET A 99 10.23 7.44 6.65
C MET A 99 9.21 7.32 7.77
N CYS A 100 8.73 6.10 8.03
CA CYS A 100 7.90 5.81 9.17
C CYS A 100 8.79 5.29 10.30
N MET A 101 8.77 5.99 11.44
CA MET A 101 9.58 5.66 12.62
C MET A 101 8.69 5.46 13.84
N LEU A 102 9.14 4.69 14.83
CA LEU A 102 8.45 4.62 16.10
C LEU A 102 8.75 5.89 16.92
N THR A 103 7.72 6.41 17.58
CA THR A 103 7.89 7.41 18.64
C THR A 103 8.42 6.74 19.91
N GLU A 104 8.78 7.54 20.91
CA GLU A 104 9.14 7.03 22.24
C GLU A 104 7.98 6.21 22.85
N LYS A 105 6.75 6.75 22.78
CA LYS A 105 5.51 6.03 23.15
C LYS A 105 5.38 4.68 22.42
N GLY A 106 5.64 4.65 21.12
CA GLY A 106 5.65 3.43 20.31
C GLY A 106 6.67 2.40 20.78
N LYS A 107 7.90 2.84 21.05
CA LYS A 107 9.02 1.99 21.49
C LYS A 107 8.76 1.41 22.88
N ASP A 108 8.26 2.22 23.80
CA ASP A 108 7.91 1.81 25.15
C ASP A 108 6.79 0.79 25.15
N TRP A 109 5.70 1.07 24.42
CA TRP A 109 4.59 0.14 24.29
C TRP A 109 5.05 -1.18 23.68
N LEU A 110 5.82 -1.15 22.58
CA LEU A 110 6.29 -2.35 21.92
C LEU A 110 7.19 -3.20 22.83
N SER A 111 8.05 -2.54 23.62
CA SER A 111 8.94 -3.20 24.58
C SER A 111 8.16 -3.85 25.73
N LYS A 112 7.15 -3.17 26.27
CA LYS A 112 6.24 -3.72 27.30
C LYS A 112 5.46 -4.92 26.77
N SER A 113 4.87 -4.81 25.58
CA SER A 113 4.11 -5.91 24.97
C SER A 113 4.94 -7.16 24.67
N ARG A 114 6.25 -7.01 24.41
CA ARG A 114 7.17 -8.16 24.28
C ARG A 114 7.42 -8.86 25.61
N LYS A 115 7.63 -8.09 26.69
CA LYS A 115 7.94 -8.62 28.03
C LYS A 115 6.72 -9.29 28.67
N GLU A 116 5.57 -8.63 28.60
CA GLU A 116 4.36 -9.04 29.31
C GLU A 116 3.50 -10.03 28.50
N GLN A 117 3.86 -10.28 27.23
CA GLN A 117 3.09 -11.05 26.24
C GLN A 117 1.64 -10.58 26.03
N ARG A 118 1.23 -9.48 26.67
CA ARG A 118 -0.06 -8.81 26.49
C ARG A 118 0.08 -7.73 25.43
N LYS A 119 -0.65 -7.91 24.34
CA LYS A 119 -0.68 -6.99 23.20
C LYS A 119 -2.08 -6.39 23.11
N SER A 120 -2.47 -5.61 24.12
CA SER A 120 -3.74 -4.89 24.10
C SER A 120 -3.49 -3.43 23.74
N LEU A 121 -4.22 -2.96 22.74
CA LEU A 121 -4.23 -1.57 22.32
C LEU A 121 -5.63 -1.21 21.83
N LEU A 122 -6.37 -0.55 22.71
CA LEU A 122 -7.70 -0.03 22.41
C LEU A 122 -7.57 1.21 21.52
N LEU A 123 -8.10 1.13 20.32
CA LEU A 123 -8.19 2.25 19.38
C LEU A 123 -9.66 2.48 19.04
N PRO A 124 -10.09 3.73 18.80
CA PRO A 124 -11.40 4.00 18.24
C PRO A 124 -11.62 3.21 16.94
N SER A 125 -12.74 2.52 16.89
CA SER A 125 -13.19 1.75 15.74
C SER A 125 -13.46 2.70 14.59
N ASP A 126 -12.77 2.46 13.48
CA ASP A 126 -13.07 3.07 12.20
C ASP A 126 -13.71 1.98 11.33
N GLU A 127 -14.67 2.34 10.49
CA GLU A 127 -15.28 1.41 9.53
C GLU A 127 -14.22 0.79 8.60
N GLU A 128 -13.10 1.48 8.35
CA GLU A 128 -11.97 0.97 7.57
C GLU A 128 -11.08 -0.05 8.34
N LEU A 129 -11.12 -0.02 9.67
CA LEU A 129 -10.33 -0.90 10.55
C LEU A 129 -11.07 -2.22 10.83
N CYS A 130 -12.39 -2.16 10.91
CA CYS A 130 -13.23 -3.33 11.15
C CYS A 130 -13.48 -4.08 9.84
N LEU A 131 -13.23 -5.39 9.83
CA LEU A 131 -13.69 -6.29 8.76
C LEU A 131 -15.21 -6.50 8.85
N LYS A 132 -16.02 -5.44 8.82
CA LYS A 132 -17.47 -5.61 8.72
C LYS A 132 -17.77 -6.14 7.33
N LYS A 133 -18.21 -7.40 7.27
CA LYS A 133 -18.80 -7.99 6.05
C LYS A 133 -19.91 -7.04 5.59
N PRO A 134 -20.03 -6.72 4.29
CA PRO A 134 -21.16 -5.93 3.81
C PRO A 134 -22.43 -6.69 4.17
N THR A 135 -23.21 -6.15 5.10
CA THR A 135 -24.55 -6.65 5.40
C THR A 135 -25.40 -6.41 4.16
N PRO A 136 -26.02 -7.44 3.56
CA PRO A 136 -26.97 -7.23 2.48
C PRO A 136 -28.20 -6.57 3.10
N SER A 137 -28.30 -5.25 2.97
CA SER A 137 -29.52 -4.51 3.28
C SER A 137 -30.57 -4.90 2.23
N TYR A 138 -31.36 -5.94 2.55
CA TYR A 138 -32.54 -6.30 1.79
C TYR A 138 -33.54 -5.15 1.93
N LYS A 139 -33.61 -4.27 0.93
CA LYS A 139 -34.70 -3.30 0.82
C LYS A 139 -35.99 -4.08 0.53
N GLN A 140 -36.80 -4.22 1.57
CA GLN A 140 -38.15 -4.75 1.48
C GLN A 140 -39.00 -3.79 0.65
N ILE A 141 -39.34 -4.21 -0.58
CA ILE A 141 -40.32 -3.52 -1.42
C ILE A 141 -41.69 -3.88 -0.84
N SER A 142 -42.34 -2.93 -0.18
CA SER A 142 -43.73 -3.07 0.25
C SER A 142 -44.64 -3.18 -0.97
N ALA A 143 -45.38 -4.28 -1.04
CA ALA A 143 -46.52 -4.42 -1.91
C ALA A 143 -47.66 -3.55 -1.37
N GLU A 144 -48.20 -2.66 -2.19
CA GLU A 144 -49.49 -2.02 -1.93
C GLU A 144 -50.41 -2.30 -3.13
N ALA A 145 -51.50 -2.99 -2.84
CA ALA A 145 -52.53 -3.35 -3.79
C ALA A 145 -53.44 -2.15 -4.06
N GLY A 146 -53.68 -1.86 -5.35
CA GLY A 146 -54.67 -0.90 -5.80
C GLY A 146 -55.07 -1.24 -7.24
N HIS A 147 -56.22 -1.91 -7.38
CA HIS A 147 -56.83 -2.25 -8.67
C HIS A 147 -57.61 -1.05 -9.22
N VAL A 148 -57.47 -0.69 -10.51
CA VAL A 148 -58.59 -0.58 -11.48
C VAL A 148 -58.12 -0.43 -12.94
N SER A 149 -58.75 -1.26 -13.80
CA SER A 149 -59.00 -1.27 -15.27
C SER A 149 -58.75 0.01 -16.10
N SER A 150 -58.49 0.04 -17.43
CA SER A 150 -58.80 -0.87 -18.55
C SER A 150 -58.06 -0.44 -19.85
N ALA A 151 -57.72 -1.44 -20.69
CA ALA A 151 -57.62 -1.50 -22.16
C ALA A 151 -56.68 -0.59 -23.00
N GLY A 152 -55.77 -1.22 -23.76
CA GLY A 152 -55.16 -0.70 -25.01
C GLY A 152 -53.73 -1.20 -25.30
N SER A 153 -53.58 -2.10 -26.26
CA SER A 153 -52.40 -2.93 -26.65
C SER A 153 -51.17 -2.19 -27.25
N PRO A 154 -50.14 -2.89 -27.78
CA PRO A 154 -48.87 -3.15 -27.10
C PRO A 154 -47.67 -2.43 -27.77
N LEU A 155 -46.81 -1.77 -26.99
CA LEU A 155 -45.50 -1.33 -27.48
C LEU A 155 -44.46 -1.44 -26.36
N SER A 156 -43.57 -2.42 -26.45
CA SER A 156 -42.18 -2.32 -25.95
C SER A 156 -41.38 -3.58 -26.29
N ILE A 157 -40.57 -3.51 -27.34
CA ILE A 157 -39.30 -4.23 -27.37
C ILE A 157 -38.23 -3.14 -27.40
N LEU A 158 -37.83 -2.67 -26.21
CA LEU A 158 -36.62 -1.90 -26.01
C LEU A 158 -35.62 -2.76 -25.23
N ARG A 159 -34.86 -3.52 -26.00
CA ARG A 159 -33.42 -3.81 -25.87
C ARG A 159 -32.82 -3.52 -24.48
N LYS A 160 -32.76 -4.54 -23.60
CA LYS A 160 -31.82 -4.58 -22.48
C LYS A 160 -30.64 -5.44 -22.87
N GLN A 161 -29.66 -4.83 -23.54
CA GLN A 161 -28.35 -5.45 -23.78
C GLN A 161 -27.59 -5.40 -22.45
N ASN A 162 -27.46 -6.55 -21.80
CA ASN A 162 -26.51 -6.74 -20.70
C ASN A 162 -25.11 -6.76 -21.33
N THR A 163 -24.46 -5.60 -21.43
CA THR A 163 -23.04 -5.54 -21.81
C THR A 163 -22.21 -6.06 -20.64
N SER A 164 -21.77 -7.31 -20.78
CA SER A 164 -20.79 -7.97 -19.96
C SER A 164 -19.49 -7.15 -19.93
N LEU A 165 -19.04 -6.73 -18.75
CA LEU A 165 -17.78 -6.01 -18.54
C LEU A 165 -16.52 -6.78 -18.98
N HIS A 166 -16.68 -8.03 -19.44
CA HIS A 166 -15.58 -8.89 -19.85
C HIS A 166 -14.99 -8.54 -21.23
N GLU A 167 -15.61 -7.61 -21.97
CA GLU A 167 -15.16 -7.22 -23.32
C GLU A 167 -14.12 -6.08 -23.32
N ILE A 168 -14.04 -5.28 -22.25
CA ILE A 168 -13.16 -4.09 -22.18
C ILE A 168 -11.68 -4.48 -21.98
N PHE A 169 -11.39 -5.69 -21.48
CA PHE A 169 -10.04 -6.13 -21.11
C PHE A 169 -9.51 -7.34 -21.88
N SER A 170 -10.06 -7.64 -23.05
CA SER A 170 -9.53 -8.72 -23.89
C SER A 170 -8.41 -8.19 -24.79
N TYR A 171 -7.16 -8.37 -24.35
CA TYR A 171 -5.97 -8.10 -25.16
C TYR A 171 -5.79 -9.21 -26.21
N SER A 172 -5.93 -8.87 -27.50
CA SER A 172 -5.67 -9.79 -28.60
C SER A 172 -4.17 -9.99 -28.82
N LYS A 173 -3.73 -11.23 -28.56
CA LYS A 173 -2.72 -12.02 -29.29
C LYS A 173 -1.57 -11.26 -29.98
N ILE A 174 -0.39 -11.37 -29.36
CA ILE A 174 0.92 -11.14 -29.98
C ILE A 174 1.03 -11.98 -31.26
N SER A 175 1.07 -11.28 -32.40
CA SER A 175 1.42 -11.87 -33.67
C SER A 175 2.94 -11.95 -33.78
N LYS A 176 3.42 -13.19 -33.96
CA LYS A 176 4.80 -13.58 -34.20
C LYS A 176 5.32 -12.89 -35.47
N MET A 177 6.46 -12.23 -35.37
CA MET A 177 7.37 -12.09 -36.51
C MET A 177 8.59 -12.96 -36.24
N SER A 178 8.85 -13.82 -37.23
CA SER A 178 9.96 -14.76 -37.30
C SER A 178 11.25 -14.01 -37.64
N CYS A 179 12.33 -14.29 -36.91
CA CYS A 179 13.70 -14.12 -37.41
C CYS A 179 14.41 -15.45 -37.23
N GLN A 180 14.48 -16.19 -38.32
CA GLN A 180 15.31 -17.37 -38.50
C GLN A 180 16.78 -16.95 -38.52
N SER A 181 17.59 -17.51 -37.62
CA SER A 181 19.02 -17.62 -37.84
C SER A 181 19.52 -18.90 -37.16
N THR A 182 19.88 -19.85 -38.00
CA THR A 182 20.65 -21.05 -37.65
C THR A 182 22.12 -20.68 -37.74
N LEU A 183 22.89 -20.90 -36.67
CA LEU A 183 24.22 -21.50 -36.74
C LEU A 183 24.73 -21.82 -35.33
N SER A 184 25.04 -23.09 -35.11
CA SER A 184 25.98 -23.52 -34.08
C SER A 184 27.38 -23.12 -34.54
N ASP A 185 28.26 -22.70 -33.63
CA ASP A 185 29.50 -23.43 -33.41
C ASP A 185 30.25 -22.98 -32.15
N LYS A 186 30.96 -23.96 -31.60
CA LYS A 186 31.77 -23.94 -30.40
C LYS A 186 33.08 -23.19 -30.66
N SER A 187 33.61 -22.43 -29.70
CA SER A 187 35.03 -22.51 -29.31
C SER A 187 35.35 -21.63 -28.10
N SER A 188 36.20 -22.20 -27.26
CA SER A 188 36.95 -21.67 -26.12
C SER A 188 37.86 -20.48 -26.44
N ALA A 189 38.00 -19.55 -25.49
CA ALA A 189 39.30 -18.97 -25.11
C ALA A 189 39.18 -18.19 -23.78
N ALA A 190 40.10 -18.49 -22.88
CA ALA A 190 40.31 -17.83 -21.61
C ALA A 190 41.03 -16.49 -21.80
N VAL A 191 40.66 -15.46 -21.00
CA VAL A 191 41.57 -14.36 -20.65
C VAL A 191 41.30 -13.93 -19.20
N GLN A 192 42.30 -14.14 -18.34
CA GLN A 192 42.46 -13.55 -17.02
C GLN A 192 42.71 -12.04 -17.12
N LEU A 193 42.29 -11.23 -16.14
CA LEU A 193 43.23 -10.47 -15.29
C LEU A 193 42.52 -9.73 -14.12
N SER A 194 42.86 -10.19 -12.91
CA SER A 194 43.23 -9.47 -11.68
C SER A 194 42.62 -8.10 -11.33
N LEU A 195 41.98 -8.05 -10.15
CA LEU A 195 41.99 -6.89 -9.22
C LEU A 195 43.37 -6.80 -8.51
N PRO A 196 43.83 -5.59 -8.10
CA PRO A 196 43.82 -5.26 -6.67
C PRO A 196 43.59 -3.76 -6.30
N CYS A 197 43.54 -3.51 -4.98
CA CYS A 197 42.95 -2.43 -4.18
C CYS A 197 43.52 -0.96 -4.23
N THR A 198 42.67 -0.02 -3.73
CA THR A 198 42.76 1.40 -3.20
C THR A 198 44.10 1.94 -2.63
N PRO A 199 44.34 3.27 -2.29
CA PRO A 199 43.41 4.41 -1.97
C PRO A 199 43.83 5.88 -2.36
N LEU A 200 42.93 6.86 -2.07
CA LEU A 200 43.12 8.30 -1.70
C LEU A 200 43.55 9.40 -2.72
N SER A 201 42.72 10.46 -2.72
CA SER A 201 43.03 11.92 -2.72
C SER A 201 42.60 12.76 -3.93
N ALA A 202 42.26 14.01 -3.59
CA ALA A 202 41.56 15.04 -4.35
C ALA A 202 42.35 15.57 -5.56
N THR A 203 41.62 15.98 -6.60
CA THR A 203 42.12 16.97 -7.57
C THR A 203 40.96 17.65 -8.30
N GLU A 204 41.21 18.90 -8.62
CA GLU A 204 40.31 20.00 -8.95
C GLU A 204 39.49 19.79 -10.23
N THR A 205 38.25 20.30 -10.20
CA THR A 205 37.36 20.31 -11.35
C THR A 205 37.83 21.35 -12.35
N VAL A 206 38.35 20.91 -13.49
CA VAL A 206 38.61 21.75 -14.66
C VAL A 206 37.25 22.19 -15.23
N ILE A 207 36.86 23.42 -14.93
CA ILE A 207 35.61 24.03 -15.41
C ILE A 207 35.82 24.47 -16.87
N SER A 208 34.89 24.06 -17.75
CA SER A 208 34.90 24.37 -19.17
C SER A 208 34.57 25.84 -19.43
N GLU A 209 35.16 26.45 -20.47
CA GLU A 209 34.93 27.86 -20.86
C GLU A 209 33.44 28.23 -20.98
N ARG A 210 32.60 27.27 -21.39
CA ARG A 210 31.15 27.45 -21.49
C ARG A 210 30.47 27.72 -20.14
N GLU A 211 30.98 27.16 -19.06
CA GLU A 211 30.40 27.31 -17.72
C GLU A 211 30.78 28.67 -17.11
N LYS A 212 31.96 29.21 -17.45
CA LYS A 212 32.38 30.56 -17.07
C LYS A 212 31.53 31.65 -17.72
N GLU A 213 31.13 31.46 -18.97
CA GLU A 213 30.28 32.40 -19.71
C GLU A 213 28.88 32.50 -19.06
N LEU A 214 28.29 31.37 -18.66
CA LEU A 214 26.99 31.34 -17.99
C LEU A 214 26.99 32.03 -16.61
N GLN A 215 28.09 31.92 -15.86
CA GLN A 215 28.21 32.59 -14.56
C GLN A 215 28.25 34.11 -14.68
N THR A 216 28.81 34.64 -15.78
CA THR A 216 28.89 36.10 -16.01
C THR A 216 27.53 36.69 -16.38
N VAL A 217 26.65 35.93 -17.04
CA VAL A 217 25.29 36.39 -17.38
C VAL A 217 24.36 36.44 -16.17
N LEU A 218 24.55 35.56 -15.18
CA LEU A 218 23.67 35.47 -14.01
C LEU A 218 24.01 36.48 -12.90
N TYR A 219 25.25 36.97 -12.88
CA TYR A 219 25.77 37.80 -11.78
C TYR A 219 26.56 39.04 -12.24
N GLY A 220 26.60 39.32 -13.54
CA GLY A 220 27.26 40.48 -14.15
C GLY A 220 26.32 41.66 -14.37
#